data_AF-A0A814EDU0-F1
#
_entry.id   AF-A0A814EDU0-F1
#
_cell.length_a   1.000
_cell.length_b   1.000
_cell.length_c   1.000
_cell.angle_alpha   90.00
_cell.angle_beta   90.00
_cell.angle_gamma   90.00
#
_symmetry.space_group_name_H-M   'P 1'
#
loop_
_entity.id
_entity.type
_entity.pdbx_description
1 polymer ?
#
loop_
_entity_poly.entity_id
_entity_poly.type
_entity_poly.pdbx_seq_one_letter_code
_entity_poly.pdbx_strand_id
1 'polypeptide(L)'
;MHLKAGVKWVYEAIRNYNVFLNEDDDENGESNDRAKVIKHQRYATRLYLTLFIVSFYVLIITTITNPQSIAVTVSNITPELFEQLRSDYGLALSCPCSTISIPYKAFISNEVSFDPVCTSIFTSRQWIEALYLPNASAYLLIDFRSTASSQVSKDFL
;
A
#
# COMPACT_ATOMS: atom_id res chain seq x y z
N MET A 1 46.45 32.69 -0.24
CA MET A 1 46.50 33.90 0.63
C MET A 1 45.17 34.68 0.66
N HIS A 2 44.36 34.66 -0.41
CA HIS A 2 43.12 35.45 -0.54
C HIS A 2 41.91 34.93 0.28
N LEU A 3 41.81 33.62 0.56
CA LEU A 3 40.68 33.05 1.30
C LEU A 3 40.59 33.57 2.75
N LYS A 4 41.74 33.74 3.42
CA LYS A 4 41.80 34.24 4.80
C LYS A 4 41.39 35.72 4.89
N ALA A 5 41.71 36.51 3.86
CA ALA A 5 41.31 37.91 3.79
C ALA A 5 39.79 38.04 3.56
N GLY A 6 39.22 37.20 2.69
CA GLY A 6 37.77 37.17 2.47
C GLY A 6 36.98 36.79 3.73
N VAL A 7 37.39 35.73 4.42
CA VAL A 7 36.72 35.30 5.67
C VAL A 7 36.82 36.38 6.76
N LYS A 8 37.97 37.06 6.87
CA LYS A 8 38.14 38.15 7.84
C LYS A 8 37.22 39.33 7.53
N TRP A 9 37.11 39.71 6.27
CA TRP A 9 36.22 40.79 5.84
C TRP A 9 34.75 40.45 6.14
N VAL A 10 34.31 39.23 5.81
CA VAL A 10 32.95 38.76 6.10
C VAL A 10 32.67 38.77 7.61
N TYR A 11 33.62 38.30 8.42
CA TYR A 11 33.47 38.31 9.88
C TYR A 11 33.34 39.73 10.44
N GLU A 12 34.15 40.67 9.97
CA GLU A 12 34.08 42.07 10.39
C GLU A 12 32.78 42.75 9.94
N ALA A 13 32.33 42.46 8.72
CA ALA A 13 31.06 42.94 8.19
C ALA A 13 29.87 42.44 9.03
N ILE A 14 29.83 41.15 9.35
CA ILE A 14 28.77 40.55 10.18
C ILE A 14 28.83 41.08 11.62
N ARG A 15 30.03 41.27 12.19
CA ARG A 15 30.20 41.75 13.57
C ARG A 15 29.66 43.17 13.76
N ASN A 16 29.82 44.02 12.75
CA ASN A 16 29.39 45.42 12.79
C ASN A 16 27.99 45.63 12.20
N TYR A 17 27.35 44.57 11.71
CA TYR A 17 26.02 44.64 11.10
C TYR A 17 24.94 44.95 12.15
N ASN A 18 24.10 45.93 11.83
CA ASN A 18 22.95 46.32 12.62
C ASN A 18 21.78 46.53 11.67
N VAL A 19 20.75 45.70 11.79
CA VAL A 19 19.55 45.75 10.93
C VAL A 19 18.62 46.87 11.36
N PHE A 20 18.56 47.12 12.67
CA PHE A 20 17.69 48.11 13.26
C PHE A 20 18.48 49.39 13.51
N LEU A 21 18.59 50.22 12.47
CA LEU A 21 19.08 51.59 12.59
C LEU A 21 17.86 52.48 12.82
N ASN A 22 17.78 53.15 13.96
CA ASN A 22 16.85 54.27 14.12
C ASN A 22 17.49 55.48 13.45
N GLU A 23 16.82 56.05 12.44
CA GLU A 23 17.22 57.33 11.82
C GLU A 23 16.85 58.53 12.70
N ASP A 24 15.99 58.33 13.70
CA ASP A 24 15.52 59.36 14.64
C ASP A 24 16.38 59.44 15.91
N ASP A 25 17.71 59.47 15.75
CA ASP A 25 18.59 59.83 16.88
C ASP A 25 18.44 61.33 17.12
N ASP A 26 17.49 61.72 17.99
CA ASP A 26 17.31 63.09 18.48
C ASP A 26 18.68 63.71 18.79
N GLU A 27 19.06 64.75 18.03
CA GLU A 27 20.36 65.42 18.14
C GLU A 27 20.62 66.03 19.54
N ASN A 28 19.61 66.04 20.42
CA ASN A 28 19.62 66.63 21.75
C ASN A 28 19.76 65.64 22.93
N GLY A 29 19.91 64.33 22.68
CA GLY A 29 20.04 63.31 23.74
C GLY A 29 21.44 63.20 24.35
N GLU A 30 21.51 63.03 25.68
CA GLU A 30 22.76 62.85 26.45
C GLU A 30 23.58 61.65 25.92
N SER A 31 24.91 61.81 25.83
CA SER A 31 25.80 60.85 25.15
C SER A 31 25.72 59.41 25.69
N ASN A 32 25.35 59.26 26.96
CA ASN A 32 25.21 57.97 27.63
C ASN A 32 23.98 57.19 27.13
N ASP A 33 22.91 57.87 26.71
CA ASP A 33 21.68 57.21 26.28
C ASP A 33 21.77 56.71 24.84
N ARG A 34 22.46 57.44 23.95
CA ARG A 34 22.80 56.96 22.60
C ARG A 34 23.58 55.65 22.63
N ALA A 35 24.56 55.53 23.53
CA ALA A 35 25.36 54.31 23.67
C ALA A 35 24.53 53.10 24.14
N LYS A 36 23.47 53.31 24.93
CA LYS A 36 22.54 52.24 25.35
C LYS A 36 21.65 51.82 24.19
N VAL A 37 21.13 52.76 23.42
CA VAL A 37 20.28 52.50 22.24
C VAL A 37 21.04 51.66 21.21
N ILE A 38 22.28 52.03 20.86
CA ILE A 38 23.11 51.28 19.90
C ILE A 38 23.40 49.85 20.39
N LYS A 39 23.62 49.66 21.71
CA LYS A 39 23.80 48.32 22.28
C LYS A 39 22.54 47.48 22.12
N HIS A 40 21.38 48.04 22.45
CA HIS A 40 20.09 47.34 22.30
C HIS A 40 19.79 46.96 20.85
N GLN A 41 20.02 47.87 19.90
CA GLN A 41 19.86 47.59 18.47
C GLN A 41 20.75 46.41 18.01
N ARG A 42 22.01 46.35 18.46
CA ARG A 42 22.91 45.23 18.16
C ARG A 42 22.41 43.91 18.76
N TYR A 43 21.89 43.92 19.99
CA TYR A 43 21.32 42.71 20.59
C TYR A 43 20.05 42.25 19.87
N ALA A 44 19.16 43.18 19.51
CA ALA A 44 17.96 42.89 18.73
C ALA A 44 18.31 42.30 17.35
N THR A 45 19.30 42.87 16.65
CA THR A 45 19.79 42.35 15.37
C THR A 45 20.35 40.93 15.53
N ARG A 46 21.15 40.67 16.57
CA ARG A 46 21.68 39.32 16.82
C ARG A 46 20.58 38.31 17.10
N LEU A 47 19.61 38.68 17.95
CA LEU A 47 18.46 37.84 18.24
C LEU A 47 17.67 37.52 16.98
N TYR A 48 17.38 38.55 16.17
CA TYR A 48 16.67 38.39 14.89
C TYR A 48 17.40 37.43 13.96
N LEU A 49 18.70 37.63 13.73
CA LEU A 49 19.50 36.76 12.87
C LEU A 49 19.55 35.32 13.40
N THR A 50 19.69 35.13 14.72
CA THR A 50 19.66 33.79 15.31
C THR A 50 18.32 33.09 15.10
N LEU A 51 17.20 33.80 15.34
CA LEU A 51 15.86 33.25 15.13
C LEU A 51 15.60 32.96 13.65
N PHE A 52 16.07 33.82 12.76
CA PHE A 52 15.97 33.63 11.32
C PHE A 52 16.75 32.39 10.86
N ILE A 53 17.99 32.23 11.30
CA ILE A 53 18.79 31.03 10.97
C ILE A 53 18.12 29.77 11.53
N VAL A 54 17.60 29.81 12.75
CA VAL A 54 16.89 28.69 13.37
C VAL A 54 15.61 28.34 12.59
N SER A 55 14.83 29.33 12.16
CA SER A 55 13.60 29.07 11.38
C SER A 55 13.91 28.42 10.03
N PHE A 56 14.92 28.92 9.31
CA PHE A 56 15.39 28.30 8.08
C PHE A 56 15.91 26.89 8.30
N TYR A 57 16.65 26.66 9.39
CA TYR A 57 17.14 25.33 9.73
C TYR A 57 15.99 24.32 9.96
N VAL A 58 14.96 24.72 10.70
CA VAL A 58 13.75 23.91 10.91
C VAL A 58 13.03 23.64 9.59
N LEU A 59 12.87 24.65 8.73
CA LEU A 59 12.25 24.49 7.40
C LEU A 59 13.02 23.50 6.53
N ILE A 60 14.35 23.59 6.53
CA ILE A 60 15.21 22.68 5.75
C ILE A 60 15.08 21.25 6.27
N ILE A 61 15.18 21.03 7.59
CA ILE A 61 15.04 19.70 8.18
C ILE A 61 13.68 19.11 7.82
N THR A 62 12.60 19.86 8.07
CA THR A 62 11.24 19.37 7.79
C THR A 62 11.04 19.05 6.31
N THR A 63 11.63 19.82 5.40
CA THR A 63 11.56 19.55 3.96
C THR A 63 12.34 18.29 3.56
N ILE A 64 13.54 18.09 4.11
CA ILE A 64 14.38 16.92 3.79
C ILE A 64 13.85 15.65 4.45
N THR A 65 13.33 15.74 5.67
CA THR A 65 12.84 14.60 6.45
C THR A 65 11.48 14.11 5.99
N ASN A 66 10.73 14.84 5.15
CA ASN A 66 9.50 14.33 4.57
C ASN A 66 9.81 13.30 3.46
N PRO A 67 9.66 11.98 3.72
CA PRO A 67 9.91 10.99 2.69
C PRO A 67 8.85 11.11 1.61
N GLN A 68 9.27 11.23 0.35
CA GLN A 68 8.34 11.16 -0.77
C GLN A 68 8.00 9.70 -1.06
N SER A 69 6.75 9.31 -0.80
CA SER A 69 6.24 8.00 -1.20
C SER A 69 6.00 7.99 -2.71
N ILE A 70 6.76 7.18 -3.45
CA ILE A 70 6.57 6.97 -4.88
C ILE A 70 5.61 5.80 -5.07
N ALA A 71 4.51 6.03 -5.80
CA ALA A 71 3.62 4.95 -6.22
C ALA A 71 4.24 4.22 -7.43
N VAL A 72 4.54 2.94 -7.28
CA VAL A 72 5.06 2.09 -8.36
C VAL A 72 3.97 1.12 -8.80
N THR A 73 3.62 1.14 -10.09
CA THR A 73 2.65 0.23 -10.68
C THR A 73 3.35 -0.97 -11.32
N VAL A 74 3.05 -2.18 -10.85
CA VAL A 74 3.57 -3.43 -11.40
C VAL A 74 2.49 -4.12 -12.21
N SER A 75 2.66 -4.18 -13.53
CA SER A 75 1.78 -4.92 -14.44
C SER A 75 2.31 -6.34 -14.68
N ASN A 76 1.44 -7.36 -14.57
CA ASN A 76 1.75 -8.80 -14.58
C ASN A 76 2.42 -9.32 -13.31
N ILE A 77 1.61 -9.49 -12.27
CA ILE A 77 2.03 -10.06 -10.99
C ILE A 77 1.99 -11.59 -11.07
N THR A 78 3.09 -12.25 -10.69
CA THR A 78 3.11 -13.70 -10.41
C THR A 78 2.66 -13.96 -8.96
N PRO A 79 2.15 -15.17 -8.63
CA PRO A 79 1.72 -15.48 -7.27
C PRO A 79 2.84 -15.32 -6.23
N GLU A 80 4.06 -15.72 -6.57
CA GLU A 80 5.24 -15.61 -5.70
C GLU A 80 5.60 -14.15 -5.44
N LEU A 81 5.59 -13.31 -6.49
CA LEU A 81 5.87 -11.88 -6.36
C LEU A 81 4.79 -11.17 -5.52
N PHE A 82 3.53 -11.61 -5.64
CA PHE A 82 2.44 -11.07 -4.82
C PHE A 82 2.67 -11.33 -3.34
N GLU A 83 3.01 -12.56 -2.95
CA GLU A 83 3.27 -12.91 -1.56
C GLU A 83 4.46 -12.14 -0.99
N GLN A 84 5.51 -11.96 -1.79
CA GLN A 84 6.66 -11.15 -1.39
C GLN A 84 6.27 -9.68 -1.17
N LEU A 85 5.59 -9.05 -2.13
CA LEU A 85 5.15 -7.65 -2.01
C LEU A 85 4.16 -7.45 -0.85
N ARG A 86 3.31 -8.44 -0.60
CA ARG A 86 2.37 -8.42 0.53
C ARG A 86 3.09 -8.51 1.87
N SER A 87 4.17 -9.31 1.96
CA SER A 87 5.04 -9.37 3.13
C SER A 87 5.78 -8.04 3.36
N ASP A 88 6.33 -7.45 2.31
CA ASP A 88 7.20 -6.26 2.43
C ASP A 88 6.41 -4.97 2.67
N TYR A 89 5.25 -4.82 2.03
CA TYR A 89 4.49 -3.55 2.02
C TYR A 89 3.12 -3.62 2.73
N GLY A 90 2.60 -4.82 3.01
CA GLY A 90 1.38 -5.03 3.80
C GLY A 90 0.21 -4.12 3.38
N LEU A 91 -0.17 -3.19 4.27
CA LEU A 91 -1.29 -2.26 4.11
C LEU A 91 -1.03 -1.12 3.12
N ALA A 92 0.22 -0.85 2.74
CA ALA A 92 0.55 0.17 1.74
C ALA A 92 0.32 -0.33 0.30
N LEU A 93 0.10 -1.64 0.11
CA LEU A 93 -0.17 -2.24 -1.19
C LEU A 93 -1.64 -2.01 -1.60
N SER A 94 -1.86 -1.40 -2.77
CA SER A 94 -3.19 -1.23 -3.36
C SER A 94 -3.32 -2.10 -4.61
N CYS A 95 -4.32 -2.98 -4.62
CA CYS A 95 -4.61 -3.88 -5.75
C CYS A 95 -5.96 -3.50 -6.38
N PRO A 96 -5.99 -2.52 -7.30
CA PRO A 96 -7.21 -2.21 -8.03
C PRO A 96 -7.56 -3.38 -8.97
N CYS A 97 -8.83 -3.78 -8.99
CA CYS A 97 -9.30 -4.77 -9.95
C CYS A 97 -9.32 -4.15 -11.36
N SER A 98 -8.67 -4.80 -12.32
CA SER A 98 -8.69 -4.37 -13.73
C SER A 98 -10.05 -4.64 -14.39
N THR A 99 -10.75 -5.70 -13.95
CA THR A 99 -12.09 -6.05 -14.38
C THR A 99 -12.98 -6.40 -13.19
N ILE A 100 -14.27 -6.05 -13.28
CA ILE A 100 -15.26 -6.32 -12.22
C ILE A 100 -15.70 -7.79 -12.17
N SER A 101 -15.47 -8.53 -13.25
CA SER A 101 -15.79 -9.94 -13.35
C SER A 101 -14.78 -10.63 -14.26
N ILE A 102 -14.50 -11.89 -13.93
CA ILE A 102 -13.67 -12.78 -14.72
C ILE A 102 -14.60 -13.91 -15.19
N PRO A 103 -14.76 -14.14 -16.51
CA PRO A 103 -15.61 -15.21 -16.99
C PRO A 103 -15.07 -16.57 -16.53
N TYR A 104 -15.96 -17.47 -16.11
CA TYR A 104 -15.61 -18.78 -15.55
C TYR A 104 -14.64 -19.58 -16.44
N LYS A 105 -14.85 -19.53 -17.76
CA LYS A 105 -14.00 -20.16 -18.77
C LYS A 105 -12.54 -19.69 -18.75
N ALA A 106 -12.23 -18.52 -18.18
CA ALA A 106 -10.86 -18.00 -18.16
C ALA A 106 -9.96 -18.69 -17.12
N PHE A 107 -10.52 -19.27 -16.08
CA PHE A 107 -9.76 -19.94 -15.01
C PHE A 107 -10.13 -21.41 -14.83
N ILE A 108 -11.22 -21.88 -15.47
CA ILE A 108 -11.65 -23.27 -15.43
C ILE A 108 -11.76 -23.82 -16.85
N SER A 109 -11.01 -24.89 -17.10
CA SER A 109 -11.06 -25.68 -18.32
C SER A 109 -11.69 -27.03 -17.99
N ASN A 110 -12.97 -27.20 -18.35
CA ASN A 110 -13.65 -28.48 -18.25
C ASN A 110 -13.72 -29.13 -19.62
N GLU A 111 -13.10 -30.29 -19.77
CA GLU A 111 -13.37 -31.20 -20.88
C GLU A 111 -14.40 -32.23 -20.41
N VAL A 112 -15.64 -32.10 -20.89
CA VAL A 112 -16.70 -33.06 -20.59
C VAL A 112 -16.67 -34.15 -21.65
N SER A 113 -16.26 -35.35 -21.23
CA SER A 113 -16.40 -36.58 -22.01
C SER A 113 -17.69 -37.29 -21.59
N PHE A 114 -18.54 -37.63 -22.55
CA PHE A 114 -19.74 -38.42 -22.29
C PHE A 114 -19.46 -39.87 -22.67
N ASP A 115 -19.48 -40.77 -21.70
CA ASP A 115 -19.44 -42.20 -21.98
C ASP A 115 -20.79 -42.66 -22.54
N PRO A 116 -20.82 -43.50 -23.60
CA PRO A 116 -22.06 -44.02 -24.14
C PRO A 116 -22.81 -44.86 -23.10
N VAL A 117 -24.13 -44.69 -23.03
CA VAL A 117 -25.00 -45.35 -22.03
C VAL A 117 -24.79 -46.86 -22.01
N CYS A 118 -24.56 -47.48 -23.18
CA CYS A 118 -24.41 -48.93 -23.32
C CYS A 118 -23.08 -49.51 -22.76
N THR A 119 -22.09 -48.67 -22.45
CA THR A 119 -20.87 -49.09 -21.72
C THR A 119 -20.97 -48.81 -20.22
N SER A 120 -22.09 -48.24 -19.76
CA SER A 120 -22.29 -47.95 -18.35
C SER A 120 -22.50 -49.24 -17.56
N ILE A 121 -21.92 -49.28 -16.35
CA ILE A 121 -22.23 -50.36 -15.40
C ILE A 121 -23.74 -50.40 -15.08
N PHE A 122 -24.44 -49.28 -15.20
CA PHE A 122 -25.88 -49.20 -14.93
C PHE A 122 -26.75 -49.91 -15.97
N THR A 123 -26.22 -50.18 -17.16
CA THR A 123 -26.87 -51.03 -18.17
C THR A 123 -26.36 -52.46 -18.16
N SER A 124 -25.43 -52.81 -17.27
CA SER A 124 -24.92 -54.17 -17.17
C SER A 124 -26.00 -55.10 -16.60
N ARG A 125 -26.04 -56.34 -17.11
CA ARG A 125 -26.93 -57.38 -16.61
C ARG A 125 -26.77 -57.62 -15.11
N GLN A 126 -25.53 -57.57 -14.62
CA GLN A 126 -25.20 -57.71 -13.20
C GLN A 126 -25.86 -56.63 -12.35
N TRP A 127 -25.83 -55.38 -12.82
CA TRP A 127 -26.48 -54.27 -12.12
C TRP A 127 -28.00 -54.40 -12.11
N ILE A 128 -28.59 -54.78 -13.24
CA ILE A 128 -30.05 -54.97 -13.36
C ILE A 128 -30.51 -56.13 -12.47
N GLU A 129 -29.80 -57.26 -12.46
CA GLU A 129 -30.10 -58.39 -11.58
C GLU A 129 -29.99 -58.01 -10.10
N ALA A 130 -29.06 -57.12 -9.75
CA ALA A 130 -28.89 -56.61 -8.39
C ALA A 130 -30.05 -55.71 -7.92
N LEU A 131 -30.96 -55.28 -8.81
CA LEU A 131 -32.21 -54.59 -8.45
C LEU A 131 -33.31 -55.58 -8.03
N TYR A 132 -33.21 -56.85 -8.41
CA TYR A 132 -34.23 -57.88 -8.13
C TYR A 132 -33.79 -58.90 -7.07
N LEU A 133 -32.83 -58.53 -6.21
CA LEU A 133 -32.39 -59.39 -5.12
C LEU A 133 -33.58 -59.74 -4.20
N PRO A 134 -33.74 -61.02 -3.79
CA PRO A 134 -34.75 -61.39 -2.81
C PRO A 134 -34.47 -60.64 -1.50
N ASN A 135 -35.54 -60.15 -0.84
CA ASN A 135 -35.48 -59.28 0.33
C ASN A 135 -34.90 -57.87 0.09
N ALA A 136 -34.94 -57.33 -1.13
CA ALA A 136 -34.66 -55.91 -1.35
C ALA A 136 -35.56 -54.98 -0.51
N SER A 137 -36.75 -55.44 -0.12
CA SER A 137 -37.67 -54.77 0.80
C SER A 137 -37.23 -54.80 2.28
N ALA A 138 -36.20 -55.56 2.64
CA ALA A 138 -35.63 -55.55 3.99
C ALA A 138 -34.67 -54.37 4.21
N TYR A 139 -34.24 -53.71 3.13
CA TYR A 139 -33.54 -52.43 3.20
C TYR A 139 -34.55 -51.31 3.50
N LEU A 140 -34.08 -50.23 4.13
CA LEU A 140 -34.92 -49.09 4.52
C LEU A 140 -35.75 -48.58 3.32
N LEU A 141 -36.95 -48.06 3.57
CA LEU A 141 -37.85 -47.49 2.54
C LEU A 141 -37.20 -46.39 1.67
N ILE A 142 -36.10 -45.77 2.13
CA ILE A 142 -35.33 -44.76 1.41
C ILE A 142 -34.19 -45.35 0.55
N ASP A 143 -33.95 -46.66 0.62
CA ASP A 143 -33.00 -47.33 -0.25
C ASP A 143 -33.57 -47.36 -1.66
N PHE A 144 -32.86 -46.75 -2.61
CA PHE A 144 -33.28 -46.66 -4.00
C PHE A 144 -33.58 -48.05 -4.61
N ARG A 145 -32.92 -49.11 -4.12
CA ARG A 145 -33.10 -50.49 -4.61
C ARG A 145 -34.49 -51.03 -4.33
N SER A 146 -35.18 -50.51 -3.31
CA SER A 146 -36.58 -50.87 -3.00
C SER A 146 -37.57 -50.40 -4.08
N THR A 147 -37.24 -49.32 -4.80
CA THR A 147 -38.06 -48.75 -5.88
C THR A 147 -37.47 -48.93 -7.27
N ALA A 148 -36.18 -49.25 -7.38
CA ALA A 148 -35.48 -49.32 -8.66
C ALA A 148 -35.96 -50.48 -9.54
N SER A 149 -36.44 -51.59 -8.94
CA SER A 149 -36.97 -52.74 -9.68
C SER A 149 -38.24 -52.43 -10.48
N SER A 150 -38.95 -51.33 -10.18
CA SER A 150 -40.13 -50.89 -10.93
C SER A 150 -39.82 -49.95 -12.10
N GLN A 151 -38.57 -49.49 -12.21
CA GLN A 151 -38.16 -48.49 -13.22
C GLN A 151 -37.58 -49.13 -14.48
N VAL A 152 -37.17 -50.40 -14.38
CA VAL A 152 -36.57 -51.19 -15.47
C VAL A 152 -37.31 -52.52 -15.51
N SER A 153 -37.47 -53.13 -16.69
CA SER A 153 -38.00 -54.48 -16.81
C SER A 153 -36.85 -55.49 -16.81
N LYS A 154 -37.03 -56.62 -16.12
CA LYS A 154 -36.08 -57.73 -16.15
C LYS A 154 -35.94 -58.35 -17.55
N ASP A 155 -36.95 -58.18 -18.39
CA ASP A 155 -37.05 -58.76 -19.74
C ASP A 155 -36.41 -57.88 -20.83
N PHE A 156 -35.78 -56.76 -20.47
CA PHE A 156 -35.27 -55.77 -21.43
C PHE A 156 -33.84 -56.04 -21.95
N LEU A 157 -33.24 -57.20 -21.64
CA LEU A 157 -31.92 -57.67 -22.12
C LEU A 157 -31.91 -59.18 -22.31
#